data_AF-A0A2D0HMQ5-F1
#
_entry.id   AF-A0A2D0HMQ5-F1
#
_cell.length_a   1.000
_cell.length_b   1.000
_cell.length_c   1.000
_cell.angle_alpha   90.00
_cell.angle_beta   90.00
_cell.angle_gamma   90.00
#
_symmetry.space_group_name_H-M   'P 1'
#
loop_
_entity.id
_entity.type
_entity.pdbx_description
1 polymer ?
#
loop_
_entity_poly.entity_id
_entity_poly.type
_entity_poly.pdbx_seq_one_letter_code
_entity_poly.pdbx_strand_id
1 'polypeptide(L)'
;MGNILSEQDKFDAAIESYQKAIKIQPDIDYIYCNLGTVLRNDNKIEAAVQAFEQAVKVTPNYALAKFGACISQLPVIYSNADEIAFRRNQYQQYLQNLAKYYELTNQEERAKASEAIGTFQPFYLTYQGLNDRDLQRTYGEMIFQIMSSRYPQDSQPLVLPNLDKNQKVRIGIVSGFLSSHSNWKIPIKGWVENIDRSEFELFGYYTGDTTDSSTISATKAFDKFVQGVRSIEQWCEAITKDKLHILIFPEFGMDSMTLKLGCLRLAPIQMTSWGHPETSGLPTIDYYLSSDLMEPENAQEHYTEKLVRLPNLSINYVPLAIQPEEIKKSDIGLKEDDIFFWCCQSLYKYLPNHDDVFPSIAKELGNSKFVFIKSESEEITERFRQRLNHAF
;
A
#
# COMPACT_ATOMS: atom_id res chain seq x y z
N MET A 1 -18.13 19.29 7.16
CA MET A 1 -17.01 19.77 8.01
C MET A 1 -16.06 18.63 8.38
N GLY A 2 -16.55 17.51 8.94
CA GLY A 2 -15.70 16.35 9.30
C GLY A 2 -14.76 15.88 8.19
N ASN A 3 -15.25 15.65 6.97
CA ASN A 3 -14.41 15.17 5.85
C ASN A 3 -13.28 16.16 5.51
N ILE A 4 -13.60 17.46 5.42
CA ILE A 4 -12.62 18.52 5.12
C ILE A 4 -11.54 18.59 6.23
N LEU A 5 -11.92 18.42 7.49
CA LEU A 5 -10.98 18.39 8.61
C LEU A 5 -10.10 17.14 8.56
N SER A 6 -10.66 15.99 8.18
CA SER A 6 -9.91 14.76 7.97
C SER A 6 -8.90 14.89 6.82
N GLU A 7 -9.26 15.54 5.72
CA GLU A 7 -8.36 15.80 4.58
C GLU A 7 -7.23 16.79 4.93
N GLN A 8 -7.35 17.51 6.05
CA GLN A 8 -6.34 18.42 6.58
C GLN A 8 -5.59 17.83 7.77
N ASP A 9 -5.75 16.53 8.04
CA ASP A 9 -5.17 15.81 9.19
C ASP A 9 -5.49 16.41 10.56
N LYS A 10 -6.59 17.17 10.65
CA LYS A 10 -7.12 17.75 11.90
C LYS A 10 -8.01 16.72 12.60
N PHE A 11 -7.41 15.60 12.99
CA PHE A 11 -8.14 14.41 13.44
C PHE A 11 -9.07 14.67 14.63
N ASP A 12 -8.62 15.37 15.69
CA ASP A 12 -9.47 15.66 16.84
C ASP A 12 -10.73 16.47 16.48
N ALA A 13 -10.56 17.50 15.64
CA ALA A 13 -11.68 18.32 15.18
C ALA A 13 -12.63 17.56 14.25
N ALA A 14 -12.10 16.66 13.42
CA ALA A 14 -12.89 15.77 12.57
C ALA A 14 -13.70 14.78 13.42
N ILE A 15 -13.08 14.16 14.43
CA ILE A 15 -13.74 13.25 15.39
C ILE A 15 -14.90 13.96 16.10
N GLU A 16 -14.66 15.16 16.65
CA GLU A 16 -15.70 15.94 17.33
C GLU A 16 -16.87 16.25 16.37
N SER A 17 -16.55 16.59 15.11
CA SER A 17 -17.55 16.89 14.09
C SER A 17 -18.44 15.67 13.77
N TYR A 18 -17.85 14.48 13.62
CA TYR A 18 -18.64 13.26 13.38
C TYR A 18 -19.45 12.85 14.62
N GLN A 19 -18.89 12.98 15.83
CA GLN A 19 -19.63 12.70 17.06
C GLN A 19 -20.86 13.62 17.23
N LYS A 20 -20.74 14.91 16.87
CA LYS A 20 -21.90 15.82 16.82
C LYS A 20 -22.92 15.37 15.78
N ALA A 21 -22.49 14.94 14.60
CA ALA A 21 -23.39 14.45 13.56
C ALA A 21 -24.15 13.18 14.01
N ILE A 22 -23.47 12.24 14.68
CA ILE A 22 -24.09 11.03 15.26
C ILE A 22 -25.17 11.38 16.30
N LYS A 23 -24.93 12.40 17.14
CA LYS A 23 -25.93 12.85 18.12
C LYS A 23 -27.20 13.42 17.46
N ILE A 24 -27.07 13.99 16.27
CA ILE A 24 -28.20 14.55 15.51
C ILE A 24 -28.92 13.43 14.75
N GLN A 25 -28.17 12.53 14.11
CA GLN A 25 -28.72 11.45 13.31
C GLN A 25 -27.92 10.15 13.54
N PRO A 26 -28.36 9.29 14.48
CA PRO A 26 -27.62 8.11 14.89
C PRO A 26 -27.74 6.92 13.92
N ASP A 27 -28.62 6.99 12.91
CA ASP A 27 -28.92 5.88 12.01
C ASP A 27 -28.28 6.05 10.62
N ILE A 28 -27.17 6.80 10.52
CA ILE A 28 -26.40 6.95 9.28
C ILE A 28 -25.08 6.18 9.37
N ASP A 29 -24.96 5.14 8.55
CA ASP A 29 -23.81 4.26 8.44
C ASP A 29 -22.50 4.97 8.02
N TYR A 30 -22.54 5.83 6.98
CA TYR A 30 -21.34 6.48 6.45
C TYR A 30 -20.70 7.45 7.46
N ILE A 31 -21.45 8.00 8.41
CA ILE A 31 -20.91 8.87 9.46
C ILE A 31 -20.02 8.05 10.40
N TYR A 32 -20.50 6.88 10.83
CA TYR A 32 -19.69 5.96 11.65
C TYR A 32 -18.49 5.42 10.87
N CYS A 33 -18.65 5.11 9.58
CA CYS A 33 -17.55 4.66 8.74
C CYS A 33 -16.46 5.75 8.62
N ASN A 34 -16.85 7.00 8.38
CA ASN A 34 -15.90 8.11 8.31
C ASN A 34 -15.22 8.39 9.67
N LEU A 35 -15.97 8.29 10.78
CA LEU A 35 -15.39 8.36 12.12
C LEU A 35 -14.35 7.26 12.34
N GLY A 36 -14.66 6.02 11.93
CA GLY A 36 -13.73 4.89 11.99
C GLY A 36 -12.45 5.14 11.20
N THR A 37 -12.56 5.70 9.99
CA THR A 37 -11.40 6.06 9.16
C THR A 37 -10.49 7.06 9.86
N VAL A 38 -11.06 8.14 10.42
CA VAL A 38 -10.28 9.16 11.12
C VAL A 38 -9.61 8.58 12.37
N LEU A 39 -10.34 7.82 13.18
CA LEU A 39 -9.80 7.19 14.37
C LEU A 39 -8.66 6.21 14.06
N ARG A 40 -8.79 5.46 12.95
CA ARG A 40 -7.72 4.57 12.48
C ARG A 40 -6.47 5.35 12.08
N ASN A 41 -6.62 6.44 11.32
CA ASN A 41 -5.49 7.27 10.89
C ASN A 41 -4.80 7.96 12.06
N ASP A 42 -5.54 8.26 13.12
CA ASP A 42 -5.03 8.78 14.39
C ASP A 42 -4.59 7.68 15.38
N ASN A 43 -4.42 6.43 14.92
CA ASN A 43 -3.96 5.27 15.71
C ASN A 43 -4.83 4.91 16.94
N LYS A 44 -6.10 5.36 16.98
CA LYS A 44 -7.10 5.05 18.02
C LYS A 44 -7.88 3.78 17.66
N ILE A 45 -7.20 2.64 17.66
CA ILE A 45 -7.65 1.38 17.03
C ILE A 45 -8.97 0.84 17.59
N GLU A 46 -9.11 0.71 18.91
CA GLU A 46 -10.32 0.17 19.53
C GLU A 46 -11.55 1.00 19.16
N ALA A 47 -11.41 2.33 19.21
CA ALA A 47 -12.48 3.25 18.87
C ALA A 47 -12.81 3.19 17.37
N ALA A 48 -11.81 3.04 16.51
CA ALA A 48 -12.00 2.89 15.07
C ALA A 48 -12.82 1.63 14.75
N VAL A 49 -12.43 0.48 15.30
CA VAL A 49 -13.13 -0.80 15.14
C VAL A 49 -14.57 -0.70 15.63
N GLN A 50 -14.79 -0.13 16.82
CA GLN A 50 -16.14 0.09 17.35
C GLN A 50 -17.00 0.96 16.42
N ALA A 51 -16.44 2.04 15.87
CA ALA A 51 -17.17 2.90 14.93
C ALA A 51 -17.56 2.13 13.66
N PHE A 52 -16.65 1.37 13.07
CA PHE A 52 -16.97 0.51 11.92
C PHE A 52 -18.03 -0.55 12.25
N GLU A 53 -17.96 -1.17 13.42
CA GLU A 53 -18.97 -2.13 13.88
C GLU A 53 -20.35 -1.48 14.06
N GLN A 54 -20.43 -0.22 14.51
CA GLN A 54 -21.69 0.53 14.54
C GLN A 54 -22.23 0.78 13.13
N ALA A 55 -21.36 1.13 12.16
CA ALA A 55 -21.77 1.26 10.76
C ALA A 55 -22.36 -0.06 10.23
N VAL A 56 -21.75 -1.20 10.56
CA VAL A 56 -22.28 -2.54 10.20
C VAL A 56 -23.58 -2.87 10.94
N LYS A 57 -23.78 -2.40 12.18
CA LYS A 57 -25.07 -2.57 12.89
C LYS A 57 -26.21 -1.81 12.21
N VAL A 58 -25.93 -0.59 11.74
CA VAL A 58 -26.90 0.23 10.99
C VAL A 58 -27.18 -0.39 9.62
N THR A 59 -26.14 -0.87 8.92
CA THR A 59 -26.27 -1.49 7.60
C THR A 59 -25.44 -2.78 7.53
N PRO A 60 -26.06 -3.96 7.77
CA PRO A 60 -25.36 -5.23 7.92
C PRO A 60 -24.47 -5.65 6.74
N ASN A 61 -24.81 -5.23 5.52
CA ASN A 61 -24.06 -5.53 4.30
C ASN A 61 -23.10 -4.40 3.87
N TYR A 62 -22.80 -3.43 4.75
CA TYR A 62 -21.93 -2.31 4.42
C TYR A 62 -20.46 -2.75 4.31
N ALA A 63 -20.06 -3.13 3.10
CA ALA A 63 -18.74 -3.70 2.81
C ALA A 63 -17.59 -2.80 3.29
N LEU A 64 -17.67 -1.49 3.02
CA LEU A 64 -16.63 -0.54 3.39
C LEU A 64 -16.33 -0.58 4.89
N ALA A 65 -17.35 -0.62 5.73
CA ALA A 65 -17.18 -0.71 7.17
C ALA A 65 -16.63 -2.08 7.63
N LYS A 66 -17.03 -3.19 6.99
CA LYS A 66 -16.46 -4.52 7.30
C LYS A 66 -14.96 -4.57 7.00
N PHE A 67 -14.54 -4.06 5.85
CA PHE A 67 -13.12 -3.91 5.50
C PHE A 67 -12.41 -2.96 6.48
N GLY A 68 -13.02 -1.82 6.80
CA GLY A 68 -12.51 -0.86 7.77
C GLY A 68 -12.23 -1.50 9.14
N ALA A 69 -13.17 -2.27 9.68
CA ALA A 69 -13.01 -2.98 10.96
C ALA A 69 -11.85 -4.00 10.91
N CYS A 70 -11.76 -4.78 9.82
CA CYS A 70 -10.69 -5.77 9.66
C CYS A 70 -9.31 -5.12 9.52
N ILE A 71 -9.15 -4.15 8.62
CA ILE A 71 -7.87 -3.50 8.33
C ILE A 71 -7.43 -2.58 9.48
N SER A 72 -8.35 -2.05 10.29
CA SER A 72 -8.00 -1.26 11.48
C SER A 72 -7.21 -2.04 12.52
N GLN A 73 -7.24 -3.37 12.50
CA GLN A 73 -6.40 -4.19 13.38
C GLN A 73 -4.90 -4.04 13.10
N LEU A 74 -4.51 -3.40 12.00
CA LEU A 74 -3.13 -3.08 11.65
C LEU A 74 -2.87 -1.59 11.95
N PRO A 75 -2.39 -1.24 13.16
CA PRO A 75 -2.09 0.14 13.53
C PRO A 75 -0.94 0.71 12.71
N VAL A 76 -0.85 2.04 12.68
CA VAL A 76 0.30 2.75 12.12
C VAL A 76 1.52 2.53 13.00
N ILE A 77 1.35 2.59 14.32
CA ILE A 77 2.44 2.39 15.28
C ILE A 77 2.00 1.53 16.47
N TYR A 78 2.90 0.64 16.89
CA TYR A 78 2.74 -0.24 18.05
C TYR A 78 3.40 0.38 19.28
N SER A 79 2.82 0.14 20.45
CA SER A 79 3.28 0.66 21.74
C SER A 79 4.36 -0.23 22.36
N ASN A 80 4.36 -1.53 22.05
CA ASN A 80 5.35 -2.52 22.49
C ASN A 80 5.30 -3.77 21.60
N ALA A 81 6.24 -4.70 21.79
CA ALA A 81 6.34 -5.93 21.00
C ALA A 81 5.13 -6.87 21.19
N ASP A 82 4.54 -6.92 22.39
CA ASP A 82 3.37 -7.76 22.65
C ASP A 82 2.13 -7.28 21.87
N GLU A 83 1.99 -5.96 21.67
CA GLU A 83 0.92 -5.38 20.85
C GLU A 83 1.00 -5.88 19.40
N ILE A 84 2.20 -6.07 18.83
CA ILE A 84 2.34 -6.62 17.46
C ILE A 84 1.68 -7.99 17.36
N ALA A 85 2.01 -8.90 18.28
CA ALA A 85 1.47 -10.26 18.29
C ALA A 85 -0.06 -10.25 18.50
N PHE A 86 -0.53 -9.43 19.44
CA PHE A 86 -1.96 -9.26 19.72
C PHE A 86 -2.72 -8.75 18.49
N ARG A 87 -2.25 -7.66 17.88
CA ARG A 87 -2.89 -7.02 16.71
C ARG A 87 -2.87 -7.91 15.48
N ARG A 88 -1.76 -8.62 15.24
CA ARG A 88 -1.68 -9.60 14.16
C ARG A 88 -2.70 -10.72 14.34
N ASN A 89 -2.87 -11.22 15.56
CA ASN A 89 -3.87 -12.24 15.85
C ASN A 89 -5.31 -11.70 15.66
N GLN A 90 -5.59 -10.47 16.08
CA GLN A 90 -6.89 -9.83 15.82
C GLN A 90 -7.14 -9.66 14.31
N TYR A 91 -6.16 -9.16 13.56
CA TYR A 91 -6.26 -9.04 12.10
C TYR A 91 -6.57 -10.39 11.45
N GLN A 92 -5.84 -11.44 11.82
CA GLN A 92 -6.09 -12.80 11.32
C GLN A 92 -7.53 -13.26 11.58
N GLN A 93 -8.04 -13.08 12.80
CA GLN A 93 -9.42 -13.48 13.14
C GLN A 93 -10.46 -12.69 12.34
N TYR A 94 -10.32 -11.36 12.26
CA TYR A 94 -11.23 -10.52 11.48
C TYR A 94 -11.18 -10.88 9.99
N LEU A 95 -9.99 -11.12 9.45
CA LEU A 95 -9.79 -11.50 8.05
C LEU A 95 -10.44 -12.83 7.73
N GLN A 96 -10.24 -13.86 8.56
CA GLN A 96 -10.86 -15.17 8.39
C GLN A 96 -12.39 -15.10 8.46
N ASN A 97 -12.94 -14.33 9.40
CA ASN A 97 -14.38 -14.12 9.51
C ASN A 97 -14.95 -13.37 8.30
N LEU A 98 -14.23 -12.37 7.79
CA LEU A 98 -14.64 -11.62 6.60
C LEU A 98 -14.58 -12.46 5.32
N ALA A 99 -13.52 -13.26 5.16
CA ALA A 99 -13.39 -14.19 4.04
C ALA A 99 -14.54 -15.21 4.04
N LYS A 100 -14.83 -15.81 5.19
CA LYS A 100 -15.95 -16.74 5.36
C LYS A 100 -17.31 -16.08 5.12
N TYR A 101 -17.50 -14.83 5.55
CA TYR A 101 -18.71 -14.06 5.27
C TYR A 101 -18.93 -13.96 3.75
N TYR A 102 -17.93 -13.52 3.00
CA TYR A 102 -18.07 -13.36 1.56
C TYR A 102 -18.18 -14.68 0.80
N GLU A 103 -17.53 -15.75 1.27
CA GLU A 103 -17.70 -17.10 0.74
C GLU A 103 -19.16 -17.54 0.75
N LEU A 104 -19.87 -17.27 1.85
CA LEU A 104 -21.29 -17.63 2.05
C LEU A 104 -22.28 -16.60 1.48
N THR A 105 -21.82 -15.38 1.17
CA THR A 105 -22.65 -14.31 0.62
C THR A 105 -23.06 -14.64 -0.81
N ASN A 106 -24.33 -14.35 -1.17
CA ASN A 106 -24.83 -14.55 -2.53
C ASN A 106 -24.07 -13.68 -3.54
N GLN A 107 -24.07 -14.09 -4.82
CA GLN A 107 -23.28 -13.44 -5.86
C GLN A 107 -23.61 -11.94 -6.05
N GLU A 108 -24.88 -11.54 -5.96
CA GLU A 108 -25.29 -10.15 -6.19
C GLU A 108 -24.75 -9.22 -5.10
N GLU A 109 -24.91 -9.60 -3.83
CA GLU A 109 -24.38 -8.84 -2.70
C GLU A 109 -22.85 -8.83 -2.71
N ARG A 110 -22.22 -9.97 -3.03
CA ARG A 110 -20.78 -10.05 -3.18
C ARG A 110 -20.27 -9.14 -4.29
N ALA A 111 -20.96 -9.07 -5.43
CA ALA A 111 -20.61 -8.17 -6.53
C ALA A 111 -20.71 -6.69 -6.13
N LYS A 112 -21.69 -6.30 -5.30
CA LYS A 112 -21.79 -4.91 -4.77
C LYS A 112 -20.60 -4.56 -3.87
N ALA A 113 -20.06 -5.53 -3.12
CA ALA A 113 -18.88 -5.31 -2.28
C ALA A 113 -17.61 -4.95 -3.07
N SER A 114 -17.56 -5.18 -4.38
CA SER A 114 -16.42 -4.80 -5.24
C SER A 114 -16.10 -3.30 -5.20
N GLU A 115 -17.09 -2.46 -4.92
CA GLU A 115 -16.89 -1.00 -4.81
C GLU A 115 -15.95 -0.63 -3.67
N ALA A 116 -15.97 -1.41 -2.57
CA ALA A 116 -15.16 -1.18 -1.37
C ALA A 116 -13.71 -1.68 -1.47
N ILE A 117 -13.40 -2.52 -2.46
CA ILE A 117 -12.04 -3.04 -2.67
C ILE A 117 -11.09 -1.87 -2.93
N GLY A 118 -9.88 -1.92 -2.38
CA GLY A 118 -8.86 -0.88 -2.55
C GLY A 118 -9.03 0.33 -1.63
N THR A 119 -10.17 0.52 -0.96
CA THR A 119 -10.35 1.65 -0.02
C THR A 119 -9.59 1.46 1.29
N PHE A 120 -9.64 0.24 1.85
CA PHE A 120 -8.79 -0.15 2.98
C PHE A 120 -7.92 -1.32 2.54
N GLN A 121 -6.62 -1.12 2.60
CA GLN A 121 -5.61 -2.11 2.18
C GLN A 121 -4.72 -2.46 3.37
N PRO A 122 -4.20 -3.70 3.48
CA PRO A 122 -3.35 -4.14 4.58
C PRO A 122 -1.92 -3.55 4.50
N PHE A 123 -1.77 -2.31 4.07
CA PHE A 123 -0.48 -1.62 3.89
C PHE A 123 0.46 -1.75 5.10
N TYR A 124 -0.10 -1.71 6.32
CA TYR A 124 0.67 -1.75 7.56
C TYR A 124 1.08 -3.16 8.02
N LEU A 125 0.64 -4.23 7.32
CA LEU A 125 0.91 -5.61 7.70
C LEU A 125 2.41 -5.92 7.71
N THR A 126 3.11 -5.54 6.63
CA THR A 126 4.56 -5.72 6.48
C THR A 126 5.40 -5.08 7.60
N TYR A 127 4.88 -4.01 8.23
CA TYR A 127 5.54 -3.36 9.38
C TYR A 127 5.24 -4.07 10.71
N GLN A 128 5.20 -5.40 10.67
CA GLN A 128 5.27 -6.29 11.83
C GLN A 128 6.54 -7.14 11.81
N GLY A 129 7.29 -7.15 10.70
CA GLY A 129 8.54 -7.91 10.55
C GLY A 129 8.34 -9.43 10.56
N LEU A 130 7.20 -9.92 10.07
CA LEU A 130 6.83 -11.33 10.08
C LEU A 130 6.51 -11.82 8.67
N ASN A 131 6.38 -13.14 8.48
CA ASN A 131 5.99 -13.69 7.18
C ASN A 131 4.49 -13.49 6.96
N ASP A 132 4.14 -12.64 5.99
CA ASP A 132 2.77 -12.23 5.68
C ASP A 132 2.08 -13.09 4.63
N ARG A 133 2.78 -14.06 4.03
CA ARG A 133 2.32 -14.84 2.88
C ARG A 133 0.95 -15.48 3.03
N ASP A 134 0.66 -16.09 4.18
CA ASP A 134 -0.63 -16.78 4.39
C ASP A 134 -1.78 -15.79 4.66
N LEU A 135 -1.50 -14.68 5.33
CA LEU A 135 -2.49 -13.62 5.57
C LEU A 135 -2.81 -12.91 4.25
N GLN A 136 -1.78 -12.55 3.47
CA GLN A 136 -1.97 -11.96 2.16
C GLN A 136 -2.67 -12.90 1.19
N ARG A 137 -2.37 -14.21 1.19
CA ARG A 137 -3.14 -15.18 0.41
C ARG A 137 -4.63 -15.13 0.75
N THR A 138 -4.96 -15.15 2.04
CA THR A 138 -6.36 -15.11 2.50
C THR A 138 -7.05 -13.82 2.05
N TYR A 139 -6.37 -12.67 2.18
CA TYR A 139 -6.87 -11.38 1.73
C TYR A 139 -7.05 -11.35 0.21
N GLY A 140 -6.03 -11.74 -0.55
CA GLY A 140 -6.00 -11.77 -2.00
C GLY A 140 -7.06 -12.68 -2.61
N GLU A 141 -7.22 -13.90 -2.10
CA GLU A 141 -8.28 -14.84 -2.52
C GLU A 141 -9.69 -14.29 -2.26
N MET A 142 -9.90 -13.66 -1.10
CA MET A 142 -11.18 -13.05 -0.74
C MET A 142 -11.54 -11.90 -1.70
N ILE A 143 -10.61 -10.96 -1.93
CA ILE A 143 -10.89 -9.82 -2.80
C ILE A 143 -11.00 -10.25 -4.27
N PHE A 144 -10.25 -11.27 -4.70
CA PHE A 144 -10.41 -11.90 -6.01
C PHE A 144 -11.81 -12.49 -6.16
N GLN A 145 -12.34 -13.21 -5.16
CA GLN A 145 -13.69 -13.78 -5.19
C GLN A 145 -14.77 -12.69 -5.30
N ILE A 146 -14.59 -11.58 -4.58
CA ILE A 146 -15.49 -10.42 -4.65
C ILE A 146 -15.47 -9.80 -6.05
N MET A 147 -14.28 -9.49 -6.57
CA MET A 147 -14.11 -8.87 -7.89
C MET A 147 -14.61 -9.79 -9.01
N SER A 148 -14.33 -11.09 -8.95
CA SER A 148 -14.80 -12.08 -9.91
C SER A 148 -16.32 -12.22 -9.95
N SER A 149 -17.01 -11.92 -8.85
CA SER A 149 -18.48 -11.96 -8.81
C SER A 149 -19.10 -10.81 -9.61
N ARG A 150 -18.39 -9.67 -9.70
CA ARG A 150 -18.78 -8.51 -10.50
C ARG A 150 -18.27 -8.60 -11.95
N TYR A 151 -17.06 -9.10 -12.15
CA TYR A 151 -16.35 -9.15 -13.44
C TYR A 151 -15.93 -10.59 -13.81
N PRO A 152 -16.89 -11.53 -13.99
CA PRO A 152 -16.57 -12.94 -14.18
C PRO A 152 -15.79 -13.23 -15.48
N GLN A 153 -15.99 -12.41 -16.51
CA GLN A 153 -15.31 -12.55 -17.80
C GLN A 153 -13.85 -12.10 -17.73
N ASP A 154 -13.58 -11.00 -17.03
CA ASP A 154 -12.24 -10.45 -16.85
C ASP A 154 -11.44 -11.18 -15.75
N SER A 155 -11.96 -12.28 -15.20
CA SER A 155 -11.28 -13.07 -14.15
C SER A 155 -10.78 -14.42 -14.66
N GLN A 156 -11.05 -14.76 -15.93
CA GLN A 156 -10.62 -16.02 -16.54
C GLN A 156 -9.16 -15.94 -17.00
N PRO A 157 -8.39 -17.04 -16.91
CA PRO A 157 -7.04 -17.11 -17.49
C PRO A 157 -7.02 -16.75 -18.98
N LEU A 158 -6.04 -15.96 -19.39
CA LEU A 158 -5.80 -15.60 -20.78
C LEU A 158 -4.66 -16.45 -21.36
N VAL A 159 -4.79 -16.84 -22.63
CA VAL A 159 -3.78 -17.66 -23.32
C VAL A 159 -2.68 -16.76 -23.84
N LEU A 160 -1.43 -17.10 -23.51
CA LEU A 160 -0.25 -16.45 -24.08
C LEU A 160 -0.16 -16.81 -25.57
N PRO A 161 -0.20 -15.84 -26.50
CA PRO A 161 -0.07 -16.14 -27.92
C PRO A 161 1.35 -16.63 -28.25
N ASN A 162 1.46 -17.46 -29.28
CA ASN A 162 2.77 -17.74 -29.89
C ASN A 162 3.27 -16.47 -30.56
N LEU A 163 4.44 -16.01 -30.16
CA LEU A 163 5.07 -14.82 -30.75
C LEU A 163 5.96 -15.23 -31.92
N ASP A 164 5.79 -14.53 -33.04
CA ASP A 164 6.71 -14.65 -34.17
C ASP A 164 8.09 -14.12 -33.77
N LYS A 165 9.17 -14.67 -34.35
CA LYS A 165 10.56 -14.27 -34.05
C LYS A 165 10.85 -12.77 -34.17
N ASN A 166 10.08 -12.05 -34.98
CA ASN A 166 10.27 -10.61 -35.22
C ASN A 166 9.23 -9.75 -34.51
N GLN A 167 8.31 -10.34 -33.74
CA GLN A 167 7.28 -9.61 -33.02
C GLN A 167 7.82 -9.15 -31.66
N LYS A 168 7.71 -7.85 -31.39
CA LYS A 168 8.06 -7.30 -30.07
C LYS A 168 7.13 -7.81 -28.97
N VAL A 169 7.69 -7.98 -27.78
CA VAL A 169 6.92 -8.27 -26.58
C VAL A 169 6.26 -6.99 -26.07
N ARG A 170 4.93 -7.00 -25.93
CA ARG A 170 4.16 -5.87 -25.39
C ARG A 170 4.06 -5.97 -23.88
N ILE A 171 4.60 -4.97 -23.20
CA ILE A 171 4.60 -4.87 -21.73
C ILE A 171 3.76 -3.65 -21.32
N GLY A 172 2.75 -3.89 -20.51
CA GLY A 172 2.02 -2.84 -19.81
C GLY A 172 2.54 -2.62 -18.40
N ILE A 173 2.52 -1.38 -17.93
CA ILE A 173 2.78 -1.00 -16.53
C ILE A 173 1.59 -0.20 -16.02
N VAL A 174 0.92 -0.69 -14.98
CA VAL A 174 -0.22 -0.04 -14.32
C VAL A 174 0.23 0.45 -12.95
N SER A 175 0.12 1.74 -12.67
CA SER A 175 0.44 2.27 -11.34
C SER A 175 -0.24 3.62 -11.08
N GLY A 176 -0.59 3.85 -9.82
CA GLY A 176 -1.01 5.17 -9.32
C GLY A 176 0.14 6.18 -9.19
N PHE A 177 1.37 5.76 -9.48
CA PHE A 177 2.57 6.49 -9.08
C PHE A 177 3.57 6.78 -10.20
N LEU A 178 3.12 6.84 -11.46
CA LEU A 178 3.94 7.29 -12.61
C LEU A 178 4.16 8.83 -12.59
N SER A 179 4.59 9.34 -11.44
CA SER A 179 4.78 10.75 -11.09
C SER A 179 6.03 10.90 -10.20
N SER A 180 6.23 12.04 -9.54
CA SER A 180 7.34 12.30 -8.61
C SER A 180 7.20 11.51 -7.30
N HIS A 181 7.17 10.19 -7.42
CA HIS A 181 6.97 9.24 -6.33
C HIS A 181 8.11 8.20 -6.30
N SER A 182 8.37 7.58 -5.15
CA SER A 182 9.44 6.58 -4.99
C SER A 182 9.25 5.39 -5.94
N ASN A 183 8.02 4.93 -6.12
CA ASN A 183 7.69 3.80 -6.99
C ASN A 183 8.06 4.05 -8.47
N TRP A 184 7.87 5.27 -8.99
CA TRP A 184 8.40 5.61 -10.32
C TRP A 184 9.91 5.74 -10.28
N LYS A 185 10.45 6.55 -9.36
CA LYS A 185 11.87 6.93 -9.34
C LYS A 185 12.82 5.75 -9.15
N ILE A 186 12.41 4.73 -8.40
CA ILE A 186 13.31 3.68 -7.93
C ILE A 186 13.14 2.40 -8.79
N PRO A 187 12.05 1.61 -8.70
CA PRO A 187 11.95 0.37 -9.46
C PRO A 187 11.61 0.57 -10.95
N ILE A 188 10.76 1.53 -11.31
CA ILE A 188 10.13 1.53 -12.64
C ILE A 188 10.83 2.37 -13.69
N LYS A 189 11.21 3.61 -13.36
CA LYS A 189 11.78 4.56 -14.32
C LYS A 189 13.02 3.97 -15.01
N GLY A 190 13.90 3.36 -14.23
CA GLY A 190 15.11 2.72 -14.74
C GLY A 190 14.83 1.62 -15.76
N TRP A 191 13.83 0.77 -15.52
CA TRP A 191 13.42 -0.26 -16.49
C TRP A 191 12.85 0.37 -17.75
N VAL A 192 11.91 1.30 -17.62
CA VAL A 192 11.22 1.92 -18.76
C VAL A 192 12.19 2.67 -19.68
N GLU A 193 13.14 3.41 -19.10
CA GLU A 193 14.09 4.23 -19.87
C GLU A 193 15.22 3.42 -20.53
N ASN A 194 15.50 2.20 -20.04
CA ASN A 194 16.66 1.41 -20.48
C ASN A 194 16.32 0.05 -21.09
N ILE A 195 15.05 -0.35 -21.14
CA ILE A 195 14.65 -1.62 -21.78
C ILE A 195 14.97 -1.60 -23.27
N ASP A 196 15.38 -2.74 -23.82
CA ASP A 196 15.69 -2.86 -25.25
C ASP A 196 14.45 -2.67 -26.12
N ARG A 197 14.32 -1.51 -26.74
CA ARG A 197 13.18 -1.15 -27.60
C ARG A 197 13.19 -1.87 -28.94
N SER A 198 14.23 -2.63 -29.28
CA SER A 198 14.20 -3.53 -30.43
C SER A 198 13.38 -4.80 -30.14
N GLU A 199 13.33 -5.24 -28.88
CA GLU A 199 12.60 -6.43 -28.45
C GLU A 199 11.26 -6.11 -27.78
N PHE A 200 11.13 -4.94 -27.15
CA PHE A 200 9.97 -4.58 -26.32
C PHE A 200 9.21 -3.35 -26.82
N GLU A 201 7.88 -3.39 -26.67
CA GLU A 201 6.95 -2.26 -26.84
C GLU A 201 6.30 -1.97 -25.47
N LEU A 202 6.29 -0.71 -25.05
CA LEU A 202 5.90 -0.30 -23.70
C LEU A 202 4.60 0.50 -23.66
N PHE A 203 3.71 0.11 -22.75
CA PHE A 203 2.42 0.74 -22.50
C PHE A 203 2.33 1.19 -21.04
N GLY A 204 2.05 2.47 -20.81
CA GLY A 204 1.89 3.04 -19.47
C GLY A 204 0.41 3.33 -19.18
N TYR A 205 -0.08 2.86 -18.03
CA TYR A 205 -1.44 3.11 -17.55
C TYR A 205 -1.36 3.78 -16.18
N TYR A 206 -1.47 5.11 -16.17
CA TYR A 206 -1.34 5.93 -14.97
C TYR A 206 -2.71 6.15 -14.33
N THR A 207 -2.96 5.49 -13.20
CA THR A 207 -4.24 5.58 -12.46
C THR A 207 -4.33 6.80 -11.53
N GLY A 208 -3.19 7.47 -11.27
CA GLY A 208 -3.14 8.69 -10.49
C GLY A 208 -3.58 9.93 -11.29
N ASP A 209 -3.73 11.05 -10.59
CA ASP A 209 -4.23 12.32 -11.13
C ASP A 209 -3.19 13.46 -11.11
N THR A 210 -1.98 13.19 -10.60
CA THR A 210 -0.92 14.19 -10.47
C THR A 210 -0.15 14.37 -11.79
N THR A 211 -0.05 15.61 -12.25
CA THR A 211 0.81 15.97 -13.39
C THR A 211 2.00 16.79 -12.92
N ASP A 212 3.18 16.17 -12.93
CA ASP A 212 4.45 16.82 -12.62
C ASP A 212 5.50 16.54 -13.71
N SER A 213 6.74 16.99 -13.48
CA SER A 213 7.84 16.79 -14.44
C SER A 213 8.16 15.31 -14.69
N SER A 214 7.96 14.44 -13.69
CA SER A 214 8.16 13.00 -13.83
C SER A 214 7.04 12.38 -14.67
N THR A 215 5.78 12.78 -14.47
CA THR A 215 4.66 12.35 -15.31
C THR A 215 4.88 12.77 -16.78
N ILE A 216 5.33 14.01 -17.01
CA ILE A 216 5.65 14.50 -18.36
C ILE A 216 6.79 13.68 -18.98
N SER A 217 7.82 13.32 -18.22
CA SER A 217 8.91 12.46 -18.72
C SER A 217 8.41 11.05 -19.02
N ALA A 218 7.54 10.49 -18.17
CA ALA A 218 6.94 9.18 -18.36
C ALA A 218 6.16 9.11 -19.68
N THR A 219 5.32 10.11 -19.99
CA THR A 219 4.55 10.12 -21.26
C THR A 219 5.40 9.99 -22.52
N LYS A 220 6.67 10.43 -22.48
CA LYS A 220 7.63 10.33 -23.59
C LYS A 220 8.40 8.99 -23.61
N ALA A 221 8.47 8.32 -22.48
CA ALA A 221 9.23 7.09 -22.32
C ALA A 221 8.44 5.85 -22.77
N PHE A 222 7.10 5.90 -22.75
CA PHE A 222 6.24 4.81 -23.24
C PHE A 222 5.88 4.98 -24.73
N ASP A 223 5.65 3.88 -25.46
CA ASP A 223 5.12 3.92 -26.83
C ASP A 223 3.66 4.40 -26.83
N LYS A 224 2.91 4.01 -25.79
CA LYS A 224 1.56 4.51 -25.51
C LYS A 224 1.42 4.81 -24.02
N PHE A 225 0.84 5.96 -23.69
CA PHE A 225 0.57 6.36 -22.32
C PHE A 225 -0.90 6.75 -22.15
N VAL A 226 -1.59 6.08 -21.23
CA VAL A 226 -3.00 6.33 -20.88
C VAL A 226 -3.04 6.90 -19.46
N GLN A 227 -3.69 8.04 -19.32
CA GLN A 227 -3.90 8.71 -18.03
C GLN A 227 -5.31 9.30 -17.95
N GLY A 228 -5.66 9.80 -16.75
CA GLY A 228 -6.91 10.51 -16.48
C GLY A 228 -7.93 9.66 -15.73
N VAL A 229 -8.94 10.34 -15.17
CA VAL A 229 -10.01 9.71 -14.38
C VAL A 229 -10.82 8.75 -15.25
N ARG A 230 -10.89 7.49 -14.84
CA ARG A 230 -11.57 6.41 -15.56
C ARG A 230 -12.25 5.47 -14.58
N SER A 231 -13.39 4.91 -15.00
CA SER A 231 -13.97 3.76 -14.31
C SER A 231 -13.09 2.52 -14.50
N ILE A 232 -13.30 1.51 -13.68
CA ILE A 232 -12.60 0.22 -13.83
C ILE A 232 -12.87 -0.39 -15.22
N GLU A 233 -14.10 -0.32 -15.73
CA GLU A 233 -14.45 -0.83 -17.06
C GLU A 233 -13.67 -0.12 -18.18
N GLN A 234 -13.51 1.21 -18.06
CA GLN A 234 -12.74 1.99 -19.01
C GLN A 234 -11.24 1.68 -18.95
N TRP A 235 -10.72 1.33 -17.77
CA TRP A 235 -9.35 0.84 -17.62
C TRP A 235 -9.18 -0.55 -18.24
N CYS A 236 -10.08 -1.49 -17.94
CA CYS A 236 -10.09 -2.82 -18.54
C CYS A 236 -10.13 -2.75 -20.06
N GLU A 237 -11.01 -1.92 -20.64
CA GLU A 237 -11.09 -1.71 -22.08
C GLU A 237 -9.77 -1.17 -22.64
N ALA A 238 -9.19 -0.14 -22.00
CA ALA A 238 -7.95 0.46 -22.45
C ALA A 238 -6.77 -0.53 -22.46
N ILE A 239 -6.67 -1.38 -21.43
CA ILE A 239 -5.61 -2.37 -21.27
C ILE A 239 -5.79 -3.55 -22.24
N THR A 240 -6.99 -4.15 -22.26
CA THR A 240 -7.27 -5.34 -23.07
C THR A 240 -7.21 -5.05 -24.59
N LYS A 241 -7.55 -3.83 -25.01
CA LYS A 241 -7.44 -3.40 -26.41
C LYS A 241 -6.01 -3.46 -26.95
N ASP A 242 -5.01 -3.26 -26.10
CA ASP A 242 -3.60 -3.23 -26.50
C ASP A 242 -3.00 -4.63 -26.68
N LYS A 243 -3.73 -5.68 -26.25
CA LYS A 243 -3.33 -7.09 -26.38
C LYS A 243 -1.91 -7.33 -25.85
N LEU A 244 -1.70 -6.91 -24.61
CA LEU A 244 -0.44 -7.05 -23.90
C LEU A 244 -0.08 -8.53 -23.73
N HIS A 245 1.21 -8.83 -23.75
CA HIS A 245 1.69 -10.18 -23.38
C HIS A 245 1.98 -10.24 -21.88
N ILE A 246 2.46 -9.13 -21.31
CA ILE A 246 2.84 -9.01 -19.91
C ILE A 246 2.22 -7.72 -19.34
N LEU A 247 1.66 -7.79 -18.14
CA LEU A 247 1.19 -6.65 -17.37
C LEU A 247 1.88 -6.60 -16.00
N ILE A 248 2.53 -5.49 -15.70
CA ILE A 248 3.27 -5.30 -14.45
C ILE A 248 2.50 -4.30 -13.58
N PHE A 249 2.24 -4.70 -12.34
CA PHE A 249 1.71 -3.89 -11.25
C PHE A 249 2.84 -3.66 -10.24
N PRO A 250 3.59 -2.55 -10.32
CA PRO A 250 4.78 -2.35 -9.49
C PRO A 250 4.53 -2.38 -7.99
N GLU A 251 3.30 -2.12 -7.57
CA GLU A 251 2.87 -2.13 -6.18
C GLU A 251 1.44 -2.62 -6.06
N PHE A 252 1.14 -3.13 -4.87
CA PHE A 252 -0.20 -3.24 -4.31
C PHE A 252 -0.17 -2.65 -2.91
N GLY A 253 -1.33 -2.38 -2.32
CA GLY A 253 -1.40 -1.82 -0.97
C GLY A 253 -1.39 -0.30 -0.92
N MET A 254 -1.12 0.40 -2.03
CA MET A 254 -0.96 1.86 -2.04
C MET A 254 -1.97 2.58 -2.93
N ASP A 255 -2.25 2.10 -4.15
CA ASP A 255 -3.29 2.65 -5.03
C ASP A 255 -4.55 1.77 -5.08
N SER A 256 -5.73 2.40 -5.00
CA SER A 256 -7.02 1.70 -4.99
C SER A 256 -7.34 1.07 -6.34
N MET A 257 -7.11 1.79 -7.44
CA MET A 257 -7.44 1.31 -8.79
C MET A 257 -6.49 0.19 -9.22
N THR A 258 -5.21 0.30 -8.90
CA THR A 258 -4.19 -0.72 -9.18
C THR A 258 -4.57 -2.05 -8.52
N LEU A 259 -5.02 -2.06 -7.26
CA LEU A 259 -5.51 -3.29 -6.60
C LEU A 259 -6.74 -3.88 -7.31
N LYS A 260 -7.72 -3.04 -7.69
CA LYS A 260 -8.93 -3.50 -8.39
C LYS A 260 -8.59 -4.15 -9.73
N LEU A 261 -7.71 -3.52 -10.52
CA LEU A 261 -7.25 -4.05 -11.80
C LEU A 261 -6.38 -5.30 -11.62
N GLY A 262 -5.56 -5.33 -10.57
CA GLY A 262 -4.75 -6.50 -10.22
C GLY A 262 -5.58 -7.73 -9.86
N CYS A 263 -6.79 -7.56 -9.32
CA CYS A 263 -7.74 -8.65 -9.07
C CYS A 263 -8.34 -9.27 -10.34
N LEU A 264 -8.13 -8.65 -11.51
CA LEU A 264 -8.61 -9.11 -12.79
C LEU A 264 -7.45 -9.69 -13.60
N ARG A 265 -7.76 -10.51 -14.60
CA ARG A 265 -6.82 -11.08 -15.56
C ARG A 265 -6.90 -10.30 -16.88
N LEU A 266 -6.06 -9.28 -16.99
CA LEU A 266 -6.04 -8.33 -18.12
C LEU A 266 -4.91 -8.59 -19.13
N ALA A 267 -3.94 -9.43 -18.76
CA ALA A 267 -2.92 -9.97 -19.67
C ALA A 267 -2.64 -11.46 -19.36
N PRO A 268 -2.09 -12.23 -20.32
CA PRO A 268 -1.73 -13.63 -20.11
C PRO A 268 -0.72 -13.87 -19.00
N ILE A 269 0.23 -12.94 -18.83
CA ILE A 269 1.19 -12.92 -17.72
C ILE A 269 0.98 -11.63 -16.94
N GLN A 270 0.77 -11.76 -15.63
CA GLN A 270 0.74 -10.62 -14.72
C GLN A 270 1.80 -10.75 -13.64
N MET A 271 2.43 -9.63 -13.30
CA MET A 271 3.55 -9.61 -12.37
C MET A 271 3.40 -8.45 -11.41
N THR A 272 4.01 -8.59 -10.24
CA THR A 272 4.22 -7.48 -9.31
C THR A 272 5.68 -7.34 -8.92
N SER A 273 6.01 -6.30 -8.16
CA SER A 273 7.36 -6.01 -7.70
C SER A 273 7.32 -5.28 -6.36
N TRP A 274 8.47 -4.82 -5.90
CA TRP A 274 8.70 -4.33 -4.54
C TRP A 274 8.43 -2.83 -4.36
N GLY A 275 7.55 -2.23 -5.18
CA GLY A 275 7.05 -0.88 -4.95
C GLY A 275 6.38 -0.74 -3.57
N HIS A 276 5.69 -1.80 -3.15
CA HIS A 276 5.45 -2.15 -1.75
C HIS A 276 6.01 -3.56 -1.53
N PRO A 277 6.97 -3.77 -0.62
CA PRO A 277 7.78 -5.00 -0.56
C PRO A 277 7.05 -6.14 0.16
N GLU A 278 5.87 -6.53 -0.35
CA GLU A 278 5.06 -7.61 0.19
C GLU A 278 4.43 -8.42 -0.94
N THR A 279 4.19 -9.73 -0.72
CA THR A 279 3.43 -10.56 -1.67
C THR A 279 2.02 -10.03 -1.83
N SER A 280 1.50 -10.04 -3.07
CA SER A 280 0.13 -9.55 -3.34
C SER A 280 -0.95 -10.47 -2.78
N GLY A 281 -0.64 -11.77 -2.66
CA GLY A 281 -1.63 -12.80 -2.33
C GLY A 281 -2.68 -13.06 -3.41
N LEU A 282 -2.63 -12.33 -4.53
CA LEU A 282 -3.64 -12.36 -5.57
C LEU A 282 -3.46 -13.59 -6.49
N PRO A 283 -4.50 -14.42 -6.69
CA PRO A 283 -4.46 -15.54 -7.65
C PRO A 283 -4.22 -15.12 -9.10
N THR A 284 -4.38 -13.83 -9.40
CA THR A 284 -4.22 -13.22 -10.71
C THR A 284 -2.80 -12.76 -11.01
N ILE A 285 -1.87 -12.84 -10.06
CA ILE A 285 -0.48 -12.41 -10.23
C ILE A 285 0.43 -13.64 -10.25
N ASP A 286 1.14 -13.83 -11.36
CA ASP A 286 1.90 -15.06 -11.61
C ASP A 286 3.32 -14.98 -11.06
N TYR A 287 3.92 -13.78 -11.11
CA TYR A 287 5.32 -13.57 -10.76
C TYR A 287 5.53 -12.37 -9.83
N TYR A 288 6.51 -12.50 -8.94
CA TYR A 288 7.06 -11.38 -8.17
C TYR A 288 8.47 -11.08 -8.67
N LEU A 289 8.70 -9.88 -9.20
CA LEU A 289 10.02 -9.41 -9.64
C LEU A 289 10.76 -8.78 -8.46
N SER A 290 11.86 -9.39 -8.05
CA SER A 290 12.73 -8.89 -6.97
C SER A 290 14.21 -8.89 -7.37
N SER A 291 15.10 -8.79 -6.38
CA SER A 291 16.55 -8.63 -6.51
C SER A 291 17.31 -9.86 -6.02
N ASP A 292 18.35 -10.27 -6.74
CA ASP A 292 19.24 -11.34 -6.29
C ASP A 292 20.05 -10.98 -5.02
N LEU A 293 20.36 -9.70 -4.80
CA LEU A 293 21.11 -9.21 -3.64
C LEU A 293 20.26 -9.00 -2.38
N MET A 294 18.95 -8.78 -2.53
CA MET A 294 18.05 -8.54 -1.39
C MET A 294 17.39 -9.83 -0.87
N GLU A 295 17.20 -10.83 -1.74
CA GLU A 295 16.46 -12.04 -1.39
C GLU A 295 17.34 -13.10 -0.71
N PRO A 296 16.94 -13.65 0.45
CA PRO A 296 17.61 -14.83 1.02
C PRO A 296 17.41 -16.08 0.15
N GLU A 297 18.12 -17.17 0.47
CA GLU A 297 18.01 -18.43 -0.27
C GLU A 297 16.58 -19.02 -0.23
N ASN A 298 15.90 -18.90 0.91
CA ASN A 298 14.52 -19.39 1.11
C ASN A 298 13.44 -18.35 0.78
N ALA A 299 13.78 -17.25 0.09
CA ALA A 299 12.87 -16.14 -0.20
C ALA A 299 11.50 -16.55 -0.77
N GLN A 300 11.45 -17.58 -1.63
CA GLN A 300 10.20 -18.08 -2.23
C GLN A 300 9.13 -18.46 -1.20
N GLU A 301 9.50 -18.79 0.04
CA GLU A 301 8.58 -19.10 1.14
C GLU A 301 7.79 -17.89 1.65
N HIS A 302 8.15 -16.68 1.21
CA HIS A 302 7.49 -15.42 1.55
C HIS A 302 6.55 -14.92 0.43
N TYR A 303 6.53 -15.59 -0.74
CA TYR A 303 5.73 -15.19 -1.89
C TYR A 303 4.65 -16.23 -2.22
N THR A 304 3.47 -15.72 -2.58
CA THR A 304 2.41 -16.53 -3.19
C THR A 304 2.65 -16.71 -4.68
N GLU A 305 3.26 -15.72 -5.32
CA GLU A 305 3.71 -15.72 -6.70
C GLU A 305 5.01 -16.52 -6.88
N LYS A 306 5.35 -16.85 -8.12
CA LYS A 306 6.68 -17.36 -8.44
C LYS A 306 7.71 -16.22 -8.38
N LEU A 307 8.69 -16.34 -7.50
CA LEU A 307 9.73 -15.34 -7.33
C LEU A 307 10.71 -15.37 -8.52
N VAL A 308 10.96 -14.20 -9.11
CA VAL A 308 11.96 -13.97 -10.14
C VAL A 308 12.99 -12.99 -9.59
N ARG A 309 14.22 -13.48 -9.39
CA ARG A 309 15.34 -12.68 -8.87
C ARG A 309 16.10 -12.06 -10.05
N LEU A 310 15.90 -10.77 -10.26
CA LEU A 310 16.65 -10.01 -11.26
C LEU A 310 18.07 -9.71 -10.74
N PRO A 311 19.07 -9.58 -11.64
CA PRO A 311 20.44 -9.32 -11.23
C PRO A 311 20.61 -8.03 -10.41
N ASN A 312 21.57 -8.06 -9.49
CA ASN A 312 21.88 -6.99 -8.56
C ASN A 312 20.64 -6.52 -7.76
N LEU A 313 20.53 -5.22 -7.50
CA LEU A 313 19.41 -4.62 -6.77
C LEU A 313 18.09 -4.60 -7.56
N SER A 314 18.03 -5.17 -8.77
CA SER A 314 16.91 -5.06 -9.71
C SER A 314 16.56 -3.63 -10.15
N ILE A 315 17.37 -2.62 -9.80
CA ILE A 315 17.14 -1.20 -10.14
C ILE A 315 18.23 -0.60 -11.01
N ASN A 316 17.82 0.36 -11.82
CA ASN A 316 18.70 1.37 -12.37
C ASN A 316 18.25 2.74 -11.86
N TYR A 317 18.92 3.23 -10.81
CA TYR A 317 18.61 4.50 -10.18
C TYR A 317 19.58 5.59 -10.64
N VAL A 318 19.03 6.66 -11.20
CA VAL A 318 19.79 7.86 -11.55
C VAL A 318 19.70 8.86 -10.39
N PRO A 319 20.82 9.28 -9.78
CA PRO A 319 20.82 10.27 -8.72
C PRO A 319 20.07 11.54 -9.11
N LEU A 320 19.24 12.05 -8.20
CA LEU A 320 18.51 13.30 -8.42
C LEU A 320 19.49 14.47 -8.44
N ALA A 321 19.46 15.27 -9.51
CA ALA A 321 20.24 16.49 -9.64
C ALA A 321 19.61 17.64 -8.84
N ILE A 322 19.46 17.46 -7.53
CA ILE A 322 18.93 18.46 -6.59
C ILE A 322 20.11 19.16 -5.93
N GLN A 323 20.08 20.49 -5.90
CA GLN A 323 21.02 21.27 -5.10
C GLN A 323 20.59 21.20 -3.63
N PRO A 324 21.41 20.66 -2.72
CA PRO A 324 21.06 20.64 -1.31
C PRO A 324 21.09 22.06 -0.74
N GLU A 325 20.11 22.38 0.10
CA GLU A 325 20.15 23.59 0.91
C GLU A 325 21.03 23.33 2.15
N GLU A 326 21.89 24.28 2.48
CA GLU A 326 22.74 24.19 3.66
C GLU A 326 21.91 24.45 4.93
N ILE A 327 21.97 23.51 5.87
CA ILE A 327 21.32 23.63 7.18
C ILE A 327 22.38 23.53 8.29
N LYS A 328 22.26 24.36 9.33
CA LYS A 328 23.09 24.28 10.53
C LYS A 328 22.44 23.38 11.56
N LYS A 329 23.25 22.82 12.46
CA LYS A 329 22.73 22.04 13.60
C LYS A 329 21.77 22.87 14.47
N SER A 330 22.08 24.15 14.67
CA SER A 330 21.21 25.08 15.39
C SER A 330 19.81 25.22 14.80
N ASP A 331 19.67 25.07 13.48
CA ASP A 331 18.40 25.25 12.77
C ASP A 331 17.41 24.12 13.09
N ILE A 332 17.93 22.97 13.51
CA ILE A 332 17.15 21.79 13.94
C ILE A 332 17.26 21.53 15.45
N GLY A 333 17.69 22.54 16.22
CA GLY A 333 17.73 22.48 17.69
C GLY A 333 18.90 21.67 18.28
N LEU A 334 19.94 21.42 17.50
CA LEU A 334 21.16 20.73 17.94
C LEU A 334 22.29 21.73 18.23
N LYS A 335 23.21 21.36 19.12
CA LYS A 335 24.46 22.10 19.34
C LYS A 335 25.51 21.71 18.31
N GLU A 336 26.47 22.60 18.06
CA GLU A 336 27.54 22.33 17.09
C GLU A 336 28.40 21.11 17.45
N ASP A 337 28.61 20.87 18.74
CA ASP A 337 29.38 19.75 19.30
C ASP A 337 28.55 18.47 19.54
N ASP A 338 27.24 18.48 19.26
CA ASP A 338 26.43 17.26 19.36
C ASP A 338 26.83 16.26 18.27
N ILE A 339 27.04 15.00 18.66
CA ILE A 339 27.06 13.86 17.72
C ILE A 339 25.60 13.56 17.40
N PHE A 340 25.17 13.62 16.14
CA PHE A 340 23.77 13.34 15.80
C PHE A 340 23.60 12.25 14.75
N PHE A 341 22.55 11.46 14.92
CA PHE A 341 22.08 10.46 13.97
C PHE A 341 20.78 10.95 13.35
N TRP A 342 20.78 11.06 12.02
CA TRP A 342 19.60 11.46 11.25
C TRP A 342 18.80 10.22 10.84
N CYS A 343 17.68 9.99 11.52
CA CYS A 343 16.80 8.84 11.33
C CYS A 343 15.67 9.20 10.34
N CYS A 344 15.98 9.09 9.04
CA CYS A 344 15.16 9.63 7.95
C CYS A 344 14.01 8.74 7.45
N GLN A 345 13.48 7.86 8.29
CA GLN A 345 12.37 6.98 7.95
C GLN A 345 11.09 7.40 8.67
N SER A 346 9.93 7.06 8.10
CA SER A 346 8.63 7.23 8.74
C SER A 346 8.54 6.41 10.03
N LEU A 347 7.78 6.92 11.02
CA LEU A 347 7.77 6.37 12.37
C LEU A 347 7.30 4.90 12.46
N TYR A 348 6.39 4.48 11.57
CA TYR A 348 5.90 3.09 11.52
C TYR A 348 6.97 2.05 11.17
N LYS A 349 8.14 2.47 10.67
CA LYS A 349 9.25 1.56 10.35
C LYS A 349 10.13 1.23 11.57
N TYR A 350 9.99 1.97 12.67
CA TYR A 350 10.73 1.69 13.91
C TYR A 350 9.88 0.82 14.84
N LEU A 351 10.17 -0.47 14.84
CA LEU A 351 9.46 -1.44 15.69
C LEU A 351 9.95 -1.40 17.14
N PRO A 352 9.06 -1.61 18.12
CA PRO A 352 9.41 -1.60 19.54
C PRO A 352 10.49 -2.62 19.91
N ASN A 353 10.62 -3.70 19.13
CA ASN A 353 11.64 -4.73 19.28
C ASN A 353 13.08 -4.22 19.08
N HIS A 354 13.24 -2.99 18.57
CA HIS A 354 14.54 -2.39 18.27
C HIS A 354 14.76 -1.04 18.98
N ASP A 355 13.89 -0.68 19.93
CA ASP A 355 14.02 0.59 20.66
C ASP A 355 15.29 0.63 21.53
N ASP A 356 15.85 -0.52 21.90
CA ASP A 356 17.07 -0.68 22.70
C ASP A 356 18.36 -0.32 21.93
N VAL A 357 18.31 -0.27 20.60
CA VAL A 357 19.45 0.12 19.75
C VAL A 357 19.89 1.55 20.06
N PHE A 358 18.95 2.47 20.25
CA PHE A 358 19.23 3.90 20.50
C PHE A 358 19.97 4.17 21.82
N PRO A 359 19.48 3.71 22.99
CA PRO A 359 20.19 3.88 24.26
C PRO A 359 21.52 3.12 24.27
N SER A 360 21.63 1.98 23.58
CA SER A 360 22.89 1.24 23.44
C SER A 360 23.96 2.07 22.72
N ILE A 361 23.61 2.72 21.61
CA ILE A 361 24.51 3.65 20.91
C ILE A 361 24.85 4.86 21.80
N ALA A 362 23.85 5.42 22.50
CA ALA A 362 24.04 6.59 23.34
C ALA A 362 25.00 6.36 24.51
N LYS A 363 24.96 5.15 25.09
CA LYS A 363 25.84 4.73 26.16
C LYS A 363 27.31 4.71 25.74
N GLU A 364 27.60 4.31 24.50
CA GLU A 364 28.97 4.22 23.98
C GLU A 364 29.54 5.57 23.55
N LEU A 365 28.72 6.43 22.94
CA LEU A 365 29.22 7.66 22.32
C LEU A 365 29.20 8.87 23.25
N GLY A 366 28.29 8.93 24.22
CA GLY A 366 28.09 10.12 25.07
C GLY A 366 27.65 11.36 24.26
N ASN A 367 26.76 12.18 24.82
CA ASN A 367 26.23 13.38 24.14
C ASN A 367 25.68 13.15 22.70
N SER A 368 25.20 11.95 22.38
CA SER A 368 24.58 11.66 21.09
C SER A 368 23.13 12.12 21.04
N LYS A 369 22.66 12.58 19.89
CA LYS A 369 21.27 12.96 19.60
C LYS A 369 20.72 12.11 18.47
N PHE A 370 19.46 11.68 18.59
CA PHE A 370 18.75 10.99 17.51
C PHE A 370 17.64 11.91 17.01
N VAL A 371 17.64 12.18 15.71
CA VAL A 371 16.70 13.10 15.07
C VAL A 371 15.77 12.30 14.17
N PHE A 372 14.47 12.35 14.46
CA PHE A 372 13.44 11.61 13.74
C PHE A 372 12.50 12.56 13.01
N ILE A 373 11.93 12.08 11.90
CA ILE A 373 10.87 12.78 11.18
C ILE A 373 9.55 12.49 11.89
N LYS A 374 8.86 13.54 12.38
CA LYS A 374 7.56 13.39 13.03
C LYS A 374 6.48 12.89 12.05
N SER A 375 5.44 12.27 12.60
CA SER A 375 4.21 11.98 11.85
C SER A 375 3.34 13.25 11.76
N GLU A 376 2.42 13.27 10.80
CA GLU A 376 1.37 14.29 10.71
C GLU A 376 0.38 14.17 11.88
N SER A 377 0.14 12.95 12.38
CA SER A 377 -0.56 12.71 13.65
C SER A 377 0.37 12.95 14.83
N GLU A 378 -0.04 13.85 15.73
CA GLU A 378 0.67 14.05 17.00
C GLU A 378 0.56 12.83 17.91
N GLU A 379 -0.58 12.10 17.90
CA GLU A 379 -0.77 10.86 18.66
C GLU A 379 0.28 9.80 18.26
N ILE A 380 0.52 9.62 16.96
CA ILE A 380 1.55 8.69 16.47
C ILE A 380 2.95 9.13 16.93
N THR A 381 3.24 10.43 16.82
CA THR A 381 4.53 11.00 17.23
C THR A 381 4.76 10.85 18.73
N GLU A 382 3.74 11.10 19.54
CA GLU A 382 3.81 11.01 20.99
C GLU A 382 3.96 9.57 21.46
N ARG A 383 3.24 8.60 20.85
CA ARG A 383 3.45 7.16 21.13
C ARG A 383 4.88 6.72 20.84
N PHE A 384 5.44 7.14 19.71
CA PHE A 384 6.84 6.87 19.39
C PHE A 384 7.80 7.49 20.43
N ARG A 385 7.55 8.75 20.81
CA ARG A 385 8.33 9.46 21.83
C ARG A 385 8.28 8.77 23.18
N GLN A 386 7.10 8.31 23.62
CA GLN A 386 6.92 7.58 24.88
C GLN A 386 7.69 6.26 24.89
N ARG A 387 7.66 5.51 23.78
CA ARG A 387 8.45 4.30 23.61
C ARG A 387 9.94 4.55 23.76
N LEU A 388 10.49 5.54 23.05
CA LEU A 388 11.90 5.89 23.17
C LEU A 388 12.24 6.38 24.59
N ASN A 389 11.40 7.22 25.20
CA ASN A 389 11.61 7.67 26.58
C ASN A 389 11.61 6.53 27.60
N HIS A 390 10.94 5.41 27.31
CA HIS A 390 10.97 4.23 28.16
C HIS A 390 12.24 3.38 27.94
N ALA A 391 12.78 3.39 26.72
CA ALA A 391 14.00 2.65 26.39
C ALA A 391 15.28 3.33 26.90
N PHE A 392 15.32 4.67 26.92
CA PHE A 392 16.39 5.48 27.53
C PHE A 392 16.29 5.53 29.06
#